data_AF-A0A7V9ETU0-F1
#
_entry.id   AF-A0A7V9ETU0-F1
#
_cell.length_a   1.000
_cell.length_b   1.000
_cell.length_c   1.000
_cell.angle_alpha   90.00
_cell.angle_beta   90.00
_cell.angle_gamma   90.00
#
_symmetry.space_group_name_H-M   'P 1'
#
loop_
_entity.id
_entity.type
_entity.pdbx_description
1 polymer ?
#
loop_
_entity_poly.entity_id
_entity_poly.type
_entity_poly.pdbx_seq_one_letter_code
_entity_poly.pdbx_strand_id
1 'polypeptide(L)'
;LDDSPASQFANISTRGEVGPGEAALIGGLIISSEASAQANIVLRALGPSLGANGIGGTLQDPTLELRDVNGTLLAFDDNWRDTQQGIISSTGLAPSDDREAAIFAHLAAGAYTAIVYGKDGTTGIGLVEAYNIP
;
A
#
# COMPACT_ATOMS: atom_id res chain seq x y z
N LEU A 1 0.65 20.31 5.22
CA LEU A 1 2.02 19.89 4.87
C LEU A 1 2.78 21.16 4.51
N ASP A 2 4.05 21.27 4.94
CA ASP A 2 4.92 22.39 4.60
C ASP A 2 5.40 22.26 3.16
N ASP A 3 5.33 23.36 2.41
CA ASP A 3 5.55 23.43 0.94
C ASP A 3 7.01 23.82 0.61
N SER A 4 7.91 23.62 1.57
CA SER A 4 9.35 23.77 1.32
C SER A 4 9.80 22.69 0.31
N PRO A 5 10.66 23.02 -0.67
CA PRO A 5 11.02 22.14 -1.79
C PRO A 5 11.75 20.84 -1.39
N ALA A 6 11.95 20.59 -0.09
CA ALA A 6 12.56 19.41 0.48
C ALA A 6 11.61 18.58 1.37
N SER A 7 10.36 19.01 1.58
CA SER A 7 9.42 18.32 2.46
C SER A 7 8.57 17.34 1.65
N GLN A 8 8.90 16.05 1.76
CA GLN A 8 8.08 14.94 1.24
C GLN A 8 7.43 14.20 2.41
N PHE A 9 6.25 13.61 2.22
CA PHE A 9 5.68 12.74 3.25
C PHE A 9 6.62 11.54 3.45
N ALA A 10 6.85 11.10 4.68
CA ALA A 10 7.60 9.88 4.95
C ALA A 10 6.68 8.65 4.94
N ASN A 11 5.52 8.78 5.58
CA ASN A 11 4.51 7.72 5.66
C ASN A 11 3.09 8.31 5.82
N ILE A 12 2.11 7.60 5.27
CA ILE A 12 0.70 7.73 5.64
C ILE A 12 0.11 6.33 5.85
N SER A 13 -0.85 6.23 6.76
CA SER A 13 -1.45 4.97 7.19
C SER A 13 -2.94 5.17 7.46
N THR A 14 -3.77 4.29 6.90
CA THR A 14 -5.23 4.30 7.08
C THR A 14 -5.72 2.90 7.43
N ARG A 15 -6.38 2.77 8.59
CA ARG A 15 -7.05 1.54 9.01
C ARG A 15 -8.55 1.66 8.79
N GLY A 16 -9.16 0.66 8.19
CA GLY A 16 -10.59 0.66 7.92
C GLY A 16 -11.14 -0.75 7.69
N GLU A 17 -12.47 -0.84 7.63
CA GLU A 17 -13.14 -2.06 7.20
C GLU A 17 -13.00 -2.21 5.68
N VAL A 18 -12.65 -3.43 5.27
CA VAL A 18 -12.62 -3.86 3.87
C VAL A 18 -13.84 -4.74 3.64
N GLY A 19 -14.66 -4.35 2.68
CA GLY A 19 -15.83 -5.09 2.19
C GLY A 19 -15.63 -5.63 0.77
N PRO A 20 -16.61 -6.37 0.24
CA PRO A 20 -16.55 -6.89 -1.11
C PRO A 20 -16.81 -5.80 -2.16
N GLY A 21 -16.28 -5.99 -3.37
CA GLY A 21 -16.55 -5.12 -4.51
C GLY A 21 -16.11 -3.67 -4.26
N GLU A 22 -17.04 -2.72 -4.39
CA GLU A 22 -16.75 -1.28 -4.24
C GLU A 22 -16.48 -0.84 -2.80
N ALA A 23 -16.72 -1.70 -1.80
CA ALA A 23 -16.44 -1.42 -0.39
C ALA A 23 -14.96 -1.67 -0.01
N ALA A 24 -14.05 -1.54 -0.97
CA ALA A 24 -12.62 -1.69 -0.77
C ALA A 24 -12.04 -0.54 0.07
N LEU A 25 -10.94 -0.80 0.78
CA LEU A 25 -10.20 0.25 1.48
C LEU A 25 -9.26 0.95 0.50
N ILE A 26 -9.29 2.28 0.49
CA ILE A 26 -8.53 3.08 -0.47
C ILE A 26 -7.53 3.99 0.25
N GLY A 27 -6.28 3.96 -0.22
CA GLY A 27 -5.22 4.89 0.14
C GLY A 27 -4.79 5.71 -1.07
N GLY A 28 -5.27 6.96 -1.17
CA GLY A 28 -4.86 7.88 -2.22
C GLY A 28 -3.56 8.63 -1.85
N LEU A 29 -2.66 8.81 -2.83
CA LEU A 29 -1.48 9.63 -2.65
C LEU A 29 -1.18 10.46 -3.91
N ILE A 30 -0.55 11.61 -3.70
CA ILE A 30 -0.08 12.49 -4.77
C ILE A 30 1.43 12.66 -4.60
N ILE A 31 2.17 12.36 -5.66
CA ILE A 31 3.61 12.63 -5.74
C ILE A 31 3.79 13.99 -6.42
N SER A 32 4.34 14.95 -5.68
CA SER A 32 4.51 16.35 -6.11
C SER A 32 5.95 16.69 -6.53
N SER A 33 6.84 15.70 -6.69
CA SER A 33 8.24 15.92 -7.04
C SER A 33 8.40 16.70 -8.35
N GLU A 34 9.53 17.39 -8.49
CA GLU A 34 9.93 18.00 -9.77
C GLU A 34 9.76 17.00 -10.92
N ALA A 35 9.28 17.43 -12.09
CA ALA A 35 8.81 16.55 -13.17
C ALA A 35 9.83 15.52 -13.70
N SER A 36 11.09 15.57 -13.26
CA SER A 36 12.17 14.63 -13.60
C SER A 36 12.59 13.68 -12.47
N ALA A 37 12.06 13.85 -11.25
CA ALA A 37 12.37 13.01 -10.09
C ALA A 37 11.26 11.99 -9.83
N GLN A 38 11.63 10.72 -9.79
CA GLN A 38 10.75 9.62 -9.35
C GLN A 38 10.86 9.46 -7.82
N ALA A 39 9.74 9.15 -7.17
CA ALA A 39 9.69 8.75 -5.76
C ALA A 39 9.74 7.23 -5.63
N ASN A 40 10.50 6.74 -4.65
CA ASN A 40 10.53 5.32 -4.29
C ASN A 40 9.41 5.06 -3.28
N ILE A 41 8.32 4.45 -3.75
CA ILE A 41 7.14 4.21 -2.92
C ILE A 41 7.06 2.73 -2.54
N VAL A 42 6.82 2.46 -1.25
CA VAL A 42 6.37 1.16 -0.76
C VAL A 42 4.92 1.30 -0.30
N LEU A 43 4.04 0.52 -0.91
CA LEU A 43 2.65 0.37 -0.50
C LEU A 43 2.49 -0.97 0.23
N ARG A 44 1.71 -0.99 1.30
CA ARG A 44 1.40 -2.22 2.05
C ARG A 44 -0.08 -2.36 2.31
N ALA A 45 -0.56 -3.59 2.27
CA ALA A 45 -1.87 -3.99 2.75
C ALA A 45 -1.69 -5.00 3.87
N LEU A 46 -2.01 -4.61 5.10
CA LEU A 46 -1.82 -5.42 6.30
C LEU A 46 -3.18 -5.86 6.88
N GLY A 47 -3.21 -7.06 7.44
CA GLY A 47 -4.40 -7.69 7.97
C GLY A 47 -4.05 -8.66 9.11
N PRO A 48 -3.44 -9.82 8.83
CA PRO A 48 -2.98 -10.75 9.86
C PRO A 48 -2.03 -10.12 10.90
N SER A 49 -1.11 -9.23 10.48
CA SER A 49 -0.20 -8.53 11.40
C SER A 49 -0.95 -7.63 12.39
N LEU A 50 -2.11 -7.10 12.02
CA LEU A 50 -2.97 -6.34 12.94
C LEU A 50 -3.52 -7.25 14.05
N GLY A 51 -3.85 -8.50 13.71
CA GLY A 51 -4.33 -9.52 14.64
C GLY A 51 -3.29 -9.87 15.69
N ALA A 52 -2.03 -10.01 15.26
CA ALA A 52 -0.89 -10.19 16.16
C ALA A 52 -0.70 -9.01 17.13
N ASN A 53 -1.18 -7.82 16.77
CA ASN A 53 -1.16 -6.60 17.59
C ASN A 53 -2.45 -6.37 18.40
N GLY A 54 -3.31 -7.40 18.52
CA GLY A 54 -4.51 -7.37 19.37
C GLY A 54 -5.75 -6.75 18.72
N ILE A 55 -5.74 -6.49 17.41
CA ILE A 55 -6.92 -6.04 16.68
C ILE A 55 -7.74 -7.28 16.29
N GLY A 56 -8.99 -7.36 16.74
CA GLY A 56 -9.90 -8.43 16.35
C GLY A 56 -10.55 -8.20 14.98
N GLY A 57 -11.04 -9.26 14.35
CA GLY A 57 -11.81 -9.16 13.10
C GLY A 57 -11.00 -8.67 11.89
N THR A 58 -9.72 -8.99 11.84
CA THR A 58 -8.82 -8.51 10.77
C THR A 58 -9.03 -9.25 9.47
N LEU A 59 -8.74 -8.56 8.37
CA LEU A 59 -8.72 -9.16 7.04
C LEU A 59 -7.62 -10.22 7.00
N GLN A 60 -7.97 -11.47 6.66
CA GLN A 60 -7.04 -12.61 6.81
C GLN A 60 -6.07 -12.80 5.63
N ASP A 61 -6.41 -12.24 4.48
CA ASP A 61 -5.66 -12.38 3.23
C ASP A 61 -5.89 -11.12 2.37
N PRO A 62 -5.18 -10.02 2.67
CA PRO A 62 -5.30 -8.76 1.96
C PRO A 62 -4.53 -8.76 0.64
N THR A 63 -5.20 -8.37 -0.45
CA THR A 63 -4.58 -8.08 -1.75
C THR A 63 -4.47 -6.57 -1.97
N LEU A 64 -3.53 -6.16 -2.81
CA LEU A 64 -3.22 -4.75 -3.05
C LEU A 64 -3.12 -4.46 -4.56
N GLU A 65 -3.88 -3.47 -5.01
CA GLU A 65 -3.74 -2.87 -6.34
C GLU A 65 -3.12 -1.48 -6.24
N LEU A 66 -2.29 -1.13 -7.22
CA LEU A 66 -1.85 0.24 -7.47
C LEU A 66 -2.37 0.71 -8.82
N ARG A 67 -3.10 1.83 -8.83
CA ARG A 67 -3.67 2.44 -10.04
C ARG A 67 -3.21 3.87 -10.26
N ASP A 68 -3.10 4.27 -11.53
CA ASP A 68 -2.84 5.65 -11.93
C ASP A 68 -4.11 6.52 -11.93
N VAL A 69 -3.97 7.80 -12.29
CA VAL A 69 -5.06 8.78 -12.38
C VAL A 69 -6.16 8.40 -13.38
N ASN A 70 -5.86 7.56 -14.37
CA ASN A 70 -6.83 7.07 -15.35
C ASN A 70 -7.50 5.76 -14.90
N GLY A 71 -7.16 5.25 -13.72
CA GLY A 71 -7.63 3.96 -13.21
C GLY A 71 -6.88 2.76 -13.81
N THR A 72 -5.79 2.99 -14.56
CA THR A 72 -4.97 1.90 -15.12
C THR A 72 -4.29 1.15 -14.00
N LEU A 73 -4.36 -0.19 -14.03
CA LEU A 73 -3.62 -1.03 -13.10
C LEU A 73 -2.13 -0.97 -13.43
N LEU A 74 -1.33 -0.48 -12.50
CA LEU A 74 0.13 -0.41 -12.60
C LEU A 74 0.81 -1.63 -11.97
N ALA A 75 0.28 -2.09 -10.84
CA ALA A 75 0.80 -3.25 -10.12
C ALA A 75 -0.29 -3.90 -9.27
N PHE A 76 -0.14 -5.19 -9.02
CA PHE A 76 -0.98 -5.99 -8.13
C PHE A 76 -0.09 -6.94 -7.33
N ASP A 77 -0.42 -7.14 -6.07
CA ASP A 77 0.24 -8.11 -5.19
C ASP A 77 -0.77 -8.75 -4.23
N ASP A 78 -0.57 -10.03 -3.95
CA ASP A 78 -1.38 -10.87 -3.05
C ASP A 78 -0.53 -11.33 -1.86
N ASN A 79 0.70 -11.81 -2.12
CA ASN A 79 1.67 -12.17 -1.09
C ASN A 79 2.99 -11.46 -1.38
N TRP A 80 3.48 -10.67 -0.43
CA TRP A 80 4.65 -9.79 -0.63
C TRP A 80 5.94 -10.50 -1.05
N ARG A 81 6.02 -11.81 -0.79
CA ARG A 81 7.18 -12.63 -1.17
C ARG A 81 7.14 -13.12 -2.62
N ASP A 82 6.00 -13.06 -3.29
CA ASP A 82 5.83 -13.69 -4.61
C ASP A 82 6.64 -12.99 -5.69
N THR A 83 6.68 -11.65 -5.66
CA THR A 83 7.22 -10.86 -6.77
C THR A 83 8.40 -9.97 -6.37
N GLN A 84 8.34 -9.32 -5.21
CA GLN A 84 9.27 -8.23 -4.83
C GLN A 84 9.99 -8.46 -3.49
N GLN A 85 10.09 -9.71 -3.03
CA GLN A 85 10.66 -10.05 -1.72
C GLN A 85 12.01 -9.37 -1.43
N GLY A 86 12.94 -9.42 -2.40
CA GLY A 86 14.30 -8.90 -2.21
C GLY A 86 14.34 -7.40 -1.94
N ILE A 87 13.67 -6.61 -2.79
CA ILE A 87 13.62 -5.16 -2.63
C ILE A 87 12.83 -4.77 -1.38
N ILE A 88 11.65 -5.36 -1.16
CA ILE A 88 10.81 -5.09 0.02
C ILE A 88 11.57 -5.38 1.32
N SER A 89 12.28 -6.51 1.39
CA SER A 89 13.11 -6.84 2.57
C SER A 89 14.21 -5.80 2.81
N SER A 90 14.85 -5.31 1.75
CA SER A 90 15.92 -4.32 1.86
C SER A 90 15.46 -2.96 2.38
N THR A 91 14.18 -2.64 2.24
CA THR A 91 13.59 -1.38 2.76
C THR A 91 13.36 -1.41 4.28
N GLY A 92 13.39 -2.60 4.91
CA GLY A 92 12.97 -2.78 6.30
C GLY A 92 11.45 -2.70 6.53
N LEU A 93 10.65 -2.64 5.46
CA LEU A 93 9.19 -2.54 5.50
C LEU A 93 8.47 -3.85 5.14
N ALA A 94 9.17 -4.98 5.13
CA ALA A 94 8.55 -6.28 4.86
C ALA A 94 7.35 -6.52 5.82
N PRO A 95 6.17 -6.91 5.30
CA PRO A 95 5.10 -7.42 6.13
C PRO A 95 5.55 -8.61 6.98
N SER A 96 4.94 -8.79 8.15
CA SER A 96 5.36 -9.85 9.09
C SER A 96 4.65 -11.18 8.85
N ASP A 97 3.50 -11.15 8.18
CA ASP A 97 2.79 -12.33 7.69
C ASP A 97 3.00 -12.47 6.18
N ASP A 98 3.22 -13.70 5.70
CA ASP A 98 3.52 -13.95 4.29
C ASP A 98 2.28 -13.75 3.38
N ARG A 99 1.06 -13.75 3.95
CA ARG A 99 -0.21 -13.50 3.22
C ARG A 99 -0.54 -12.02 3.06
N GLU A 100 0.33 -11.12 3.50
CA GLU A 100 0.12 -9.68 3.34
C GLU A 100 0.74 -9.20 2.04
N ALA A 101 0.11 -8.23 1.39
CA ALA A 101 0.58 -7.69 0.13
C ALA A 101 1.50 -6.47 0.32
N ALA A 102 2.53 -6.36 -0.52
CA ALA A 102 3.37 -5.17 -0.59
C ALA A 102 3.88 -4.90 -2.01
N ILE A 103 3.83 -3.64 -2.41
CA ILE A 103 4.29 -3.19 -3.73
C ILE A 103 5.39 -2.15 -3.55
N PHE A 104 6.54 -2.38 -4.19
CA PHE A 104 7.56 -1.34 -4.40
C PHE A 104 7.41 -0.76 -5.80
N ALA A 105 7.33 0.56 -5.93
CA ALA A 105 7.19 1.24 -7.22
C ALA A 105 8.00 2.53 -7.30
N HIS A 106 8.55 2.79 -8.48
CA HIS A 106 9.10 4.10 -8.84
C HIS A 106 8.00 4.92 -9.50
N LEU A 107 7.53 5.97 -8.81
CA LEU A 107 6.40 6.78 -9.27
C LEU A 107 6.87 8.18 -9.67
N ALA A 108 6.50 8.59 -10.88
CA ALA A 108 6.67 9.98 -11.31
C ALA A 108 5.67 10.89 -10.57
N ALA A 109 5.80 12.20 -10.77
CA ALA A 109 4.80 13.14 -10.29
C ALA A 109 3.40 12.80 -10.85
N GLY A 110 2.40 12.71 -9.98
CA GLY A 110 1.07 12.24 -10.35
C GLY A 110 0.22 11.80 -9.17
N ALA A 111 -1.06 11.54 -9.45
CA ALA A 111 -2.01 10.99 -8.50
C ALA A 111 -2.10 9.46 -8.68
N TYR A 112 -2.06 8.75 -7.57
CA TYR A 112 -2.11 7.30 -7.52
C TYR A 112 -3.08 6.82 -6.45
N THR A 113 -3.63 5.63 -6.65
CA THR A 113 -4.57 5.01 -5.74
C THR A 113 -4.08 3.61 -5.38
N ALA A 114 -3.84 3.38 -4.09
CA ALA A 114 -3.66 2.05 -3.51
C ALA A 114 -5.03 1.52 -3.10
N ILE A 115 -5.41 0.32 -3.53
CA ILE A 115 -6.71 -0.29 -3.23
C ILE A 115 -6.50 -1.65 -2.58
N VAL A 116 -7.09 -1.82 -1.40
CA VAL A 116 -7.01 -3.06 -0.62
C VAL A 116 -8.33 -3.80 -0.71
N TYR A 117 -8.25 -5.05 -1.14
CA TYR A 117 -9.36 -6.00 -1.16
C TYR A 117 -9.05 -7.20 -0.28
N GLY A 118 -10.09 -7.85 0.24
CA GLY A 118 -9.95 -9.22 0.71
C GLY A 118 -9.91 -10.19 -0.47
N LYS A 119 -8.96 -11.13 -0.45
CA LYS A 119 -8.95 -12.24 -1.40
C LYS A 119 -10.30 -12.93 -1.44
N ASP A 120 -10.74 -13.30 -2.63
CA ASP A 120 -12.04 -13.92 -2.90
C ASP A 120 -13.25 -13.15 -2.33
N GLY A 121 -13.12 -11.83 -2.12
CA GLY A 121 -14.18 -10.98 -1.59
C GLY A 121 -14.39 -11.12 -0.08
N THR A 122 -13.39 -11.60 0.66
CA THR A 122 -13.42 -11.64 2.12
C THR A 122 -13.46 -10.23 2.73
N THR A 123 -13.86 -10.15 3.99
CA THR A 123 -14.04 -8.89 4.70
C THR A 123 -13.27 -8.88 6.02
N GLY A 124 -13.01 -7.69 6.53
CA GLY A 124 -12.36 -7.51 7.82
C GLY A 124 -11.64 -6.17 7.93
N ILE A 125 -11.00 -5.95 9.07
CA ILE A 125 -10.18 -4.76 9.30
C ILE A 125 -8.85 -4.90 8.56
N GLY A 126 -8.59 -3.98 7.62
CA GLY A 126 -7.33 -3.86 6.91
C GLY A 126 -6.61 -2.54 7.23
N LEU A 127 -5.33 -2.49 6.93
CA LEU A 127 -4.50 -1.30 7.02
C LEU A 127 -3.78 -1.10 5.70
N VAL A 128 -4.00 0.06 5.07
CA VAL A 128 -3.24 0.49 3.89
C VAL A 128 -2.20 1.52 4.31
N GLU A 129 -0.98 1.35 3.84
CA GLU A 129 0.13 2.25 4.11
C GLU A 129 0.85 2.63 2.83
N ALA A 130 1.36 3.86 2.80
CA ALA A 130 2.30 4.30 1.78
C ALA A 130 3.52 4.92 2.46
N TYR A 131 4.71 4.49 2.05
CA TYR A 131 6.00 5.03 2.47
C TYR A 131 6.70 5.62 1.27
N ASN A 132 7.29 6.79 1.44
CA ASN A 132 8.23 7.34 0.49
C ASN A 132 9.63 7.22 1.09
N ILE A 133 10.46 6.39 0.47
CA ILE A 133 11.79 6.06 0.99
C ILE A 133 12.86 6.85 0.23
N PRO A 134 13.93 7.30 0.90
CA PRO A 134 15.04 8.01 0.26
C PRO A 134 15.75 7.23 -0.85
#